data_AF-A0A2D9P3X9-F1
#
_entry.id   AF-A0A2D9P3X9-F1
#
_cell.length_a   1.000
_cell.length_b   1.000
_cell.length_c   1.000
_cell.angle_alpha   90.00
_cell.angle_beta   90.00
_cell.angle_gamma   90.00
#
_symmetry.space_group_name_H-M   'P 1'
#
loop_
_entity.id
_entity.type
_entity.pdbx_description
1 polymer ?
#
loop_
_entity_poly.entity_id
_entity_poly.type
_entity_poly.pdbx_seq_one_letter_code
_entity_poly.pdbx_strand_id
1 'polypeptide(L)'
;MKNKFKITFYIILLSNTLFGQNYERDFSPIYKSIILPGWGELDLKNDKRSKQFLIQEASIWITFFGLKYISNTYESSYKAFAALHASTDLENKPFQYRVDIGDYNTYDEFIDSKRRNRQTDLIWPENLGYEWQWDSESNRKE
;
A
#
# COMPACT_ATOMS: atom_id res chain seq x y z
N MET A 1 34.26 24.83 -17.29
CA MET A 1 33.02 24.06 -17.61
C MET A 1 31.83 24.42 -16.73
N LYS A 2 31.95 24.54 -15.39
CA LYS A 2 30.84 24.88 -14.46
C LYS A 2 30.02 26.13 -14.83
N ASN A 3 30.66 27.20 -15.31
CA ASN A 3 29.94 28.44 -15.64
C ASN A 3 29.08 28.34 -16.89
N LYS A 4 29.49 27.52 -17.88
CA LYS A 4 28.68 27.29 -19.08
C LYS A 4 27.40 26.53 -18.73
N PHE A 5 27.48 25.54 -17.86
CA PHE A 5 26.30 24.78 -17.39
C PHE A 5 25.29 25.65 -16.62
N LYS A 6 25.78 26.56 -15.76
CA LYS A 6 24.92 27.54 -15.07
C LYS A 6 24.21 28.46 -16.07
N ILE A 7 24.92 28.96 -17.08
CA ILE A 7 24.34 29.84 -18.11
C ILE A 7 23.28 29.09 -18.92
N THR A 8 23.55 27.85 -19.36
CA THR A 8 22.55 27.04 -20.06
C THR A 8 21.33 26.77 -19.18
N PHE A 9 21.53 26.50 -17.89
CA PHE A 9 20.46 26.31 -16.93
C PHE A 9 19.61 27.58 -16.74
N TYR A 10 20.23 28.76 -16.65
CA TYR A 10 19.51 30.03 -16.60
C TYR A 10 18.75 30.35 -17.89
N ILE A 11 19.32 30.01 -19.06
CA ILE A 11 18.64 30.19 -20.36
C ILE A 11 17.38 29.31 -20.45
N ILE A 12 17.46 28.06 -19.98
CA ILE A 12 16.30 27.16 -19.91
C ILE A 12 15.26 27.70 -18.93
N LEU A 13 15.67 28.26 -17.79
CA LEU A 13 14.75 28.87 -16.83
C LEU A 13 14.03 30.11 -17.44
N LEU A 14 14.77 30.97 -18.13
CA LEU A 14 14.26 32.18 -18.77
C LEU A 14 13.36 31.87 -19.97
N SER A 15 13.66 30.85 -20.78
CA SER A 15 12.81 30.49 -21.93
C SER A 15 11.42 30.01 -21.50
N ASN A 16 11.31 29.36 -20.35
CA ASN A 16 10.01 28.94 -19.80
C ASN A 16 9.15 30.13 -19.33
N THR A 17 9.79 31.22 -18.87
CA THR A 17 9.06 32.43 -18.42
C THR A 17 8.54 33.31 -19.56
N LEU A 18 9.20 33.28 -20.73
CA LEU A 18 8.82 34.12 -21.88
C LEU A 18 7.62 33.56 -22.66
N PHE A 19 7.35 32.26 -22.60
CA PHE A 19 6.15 31.66 -23.19
C PHE A 19 4.89 31.75 -22.31
N GLY A 20 5.00 32.30 -21.09
CA GLY A 20 3.92 32.32 -20.09
C GLY A 20 3.13 33.62 -19.98
N GLN A 21 3.43 34.64 -20.79
CA GLN A 21 2.71 35.92 -20.70
C GLN A 21 1.49 35.93 -21.61
N ASN A 22 0.35 35.52 -21.04
CA ASN A 22 -1.01 36.08 -21.24
C ASN A 22 -2.06 35.08 -20.71
N TYR A 23 -2.25 35.05 -19.39
CA TYR A 23 -3.48 34.54 -18.80
C TYR A 23 -3.87 35.50 -17.67
N GLU A 24 -4.99 36.20 -17.85
CA GLU A 24 -5.60 37.01 -16.79
C GLU A 24 -5.81 36.15 -15.54
N ARG A 25 -5.84 36.79 -14.36
CA ARG A 25 -5.90 36.19 -13.01
C ARG A 25 -6.86 34.99 -12.86
N ASP A 26 -6.38 33.82 -13.23
CA ASP A 26 -7.00 32.54 -12.95
C ASP A 26 -5.93 31.56 -12.48
N PHE A 27 -6.32 30.61 -11.64
CA PHE A 27 -5.40 29.61 -11.10
C PHE A 27 -4.74 28.83 -12.25
N SER A 28 -3.41 28.85 -12.35
CA SER A 28 -2.70 28.31 -13.53
C SER A 28 -3.15 26.88 -13.86
N PRO A 29 -3.41 26.57 -15.13
CA PRO A 29 -3.74 25.20 -15.58
C PRO A 29 -2.74 24.15 -15.07
N ILE A 30 -1.47 24.53 -14.90
CA ILE A 30 -0.44 23.64 -14.36
C ILE A 30 -0.79 23.22 -12.93
N TYR A 31 -1.14 24.16 -12.06
CA TYR A 31 -1.49 23.85 -10.68
C TYR A 31 -2.80 23.05 -10.58
N LYS A 32 -3.78 23.32 -11.46
CA LYS A 32 -5.01 22.51 -11.58
C LYS A 32 -4.68 21.04 -11.86
N SER A 33 -3.79 20.79 -12.83
CA SER A 33 -3.35 19.43 -13.19
C SER A 33 -2.52 18.72 -12.13
N ILE A 34 -1.81 19.45 -11.27
CA ILE A 34 -1.09 18.86 -10.12
C ILE A 34 -2.08 18.34 -9.08
N ILE A 35 -3.16 19.08 -8.82
CA ILE A 35 -4.19 18.67 -7.85
C ILE A 35 -5.00 17.52 -8.40
N LEU A 36 -5.44 17.62 -9.65
CA LEU A 36 -6.25 16.62 -10.32
C LEU A 36 -5.82 16.49 -11.78
N PRO A 37 -5.15 15.39 -12.17
CA PRO A 37 -4.78 15.15 -13.56
C PRO A 37 -5.98 15.31 -14.49
N GLY A 38 -5.84 16.15 -15.52
CA GLY A 38 -6.90 16.44 -16.49
C GLY A 38 -7.70 17.71 -16.22
N TRP A 39 -7.62 18.31 -15.03
CA TRP A 39 -8.32 19.57 -14.72
C TRP A 39 -7.72 20.77 -15.46
N GLY A 40 -6.39 20.90 -15.50
CA GLY A 40 -5.75 21.98 -16.28
C GLY A 40 -5.95 21.84 -17.79
N GLU A 41 -6.00 20.61 -18.29
CA GLU A 41 -6.27 20.36 -19.72
C GLU A 41 -7.72 20.73 -20.09
N LEU A 42 -8.66 20.58 -19.14
CA LEU A 42 -10.04 21.05 -19.29
C LEU A 42 -10.10 22.59 -19.39
N ASP A 43 -9.30 23.26 -18.57
CA ASP A 43 -9.14 24.73 -18.55
C ASP A 43 -8.59 25.27 -19.88
N LEU A 44 -7.72 24.49 -20.52
CA LEU A 44 -7.14 24.77 -21.84
C LEU A 44 -8.05 24.34 -23.01
N LYS A 45 -9.30 23.92 -22.74
CA LYS A 45 -10.25 23.40 -23.74
C LYS A 45 -9.75 22.18 -24.52
N ASN A 46 -8.84 21.41 -23.92
CA ASN A 46 -8.30 20.18 -24.49
C ASN A 46 -9.07 18.96 -23.99
N ASP A 47 -10.34 18.86 -24.40
CA ASP A 47 -11.31 17.89 -23.88
C ASP A 47 -10.85 16.43 -24.01
N LYS A 48 -10.19 16.08 -25.13
CA LYS A 48 -9.71 14.72 -25.37
C LYS A 48 -8.66 14.31 -24.34
N ARG A 49 -7.70 15.19 -24.08
CA ARG A 49 -6.60 14.92 -23.14
C ARG A 49 -7.08 14.98 -21.70
N SER A 50 -7.97 15.93 -21.38
CA SER A 50 -8.63 16.00 -20.07
C SER A 50 -9.36 14.70 -19.73
N LYS A 51 -10.19 14.18 -20.64
CA LYS A 51 -10.93 12.91 -20.45
C LYS A 51 -10.00 11.72 -20.21
N GLN A 52 -8.89 11.62 -20.94
CA GLN A 52 -7.92 10.54 -20.75
C GLN A 52 -7.32 10.55 -19.34
N PHE A 53 -6.89 11.73 -18.86
CA PHE A 53 -6.34 11.85 -17.51
C PHE A 53 -7.39 11.58 -16.42
N LEU A 54 -8.61 12.09 -16.58
CA LEU A 54 -9.69 11.85 -15.62
C LEU A 54 -10.06 10.36 -15.53
N ILE A 55 -10.06 9.62 -16.65
CA ILE A 55 -10.29 8.17 -16.66
C ILE A 55 -9.17 7.42 -15.93
N GLN A 56 -7.91 7.82 -16.15
CA GLN A 56 -6.76 7.21 -15.46
C GLN A 56 -6.84 7.47 -13.96
N GLU A 57 -7.15 8.70 -13.56
CA GLU A 57 -7.31 9.09 -12.17
C GLU A 57 -8.44 8.30 -11.50
N ALA A 58 -9.60 8.22 -12.15
CA ALA A 58 -10.73 7.42 -11.66
C ALA A 58 -10.35 5.94 -11.52
N SER A 59 -9.61 5.38 -12.50
CA SER A 59 -9.12 4.01 -12.44
C SER A 59 -8.22 3.78 -11.23
N ILE A 60 -7.28 4.69 -10.96
CA ILE A 60 -6.38 4.60 -9.81
C ILE A 60 -7.17 4.61 -8.50
N TRP A 61 -8.12 5.53 -8.34
CA TRP A 61 -8.96 5.58 -7.14
C TRP A 61 -9.82 4.33 -6.96
N ILE A 62 -10.48 3.86 -8.02
CA ILE A 62 -11.29 2.65 -8.00
C ILE A 62 -10.43 1.45 -7.61
N THR A 63 -9.25 1.28 -8.21
CA THR A 63 -8.32 0.21 -7.87
C THR A 63 -7.85 0.33 -6.42
N PHE A 64 -7.47 1.52 -5.97
CA PHE A 64 -7.01 1.74 -4.58
C PHE A 64 -8.08 1.36 -3.56
N PHE A 65 -9.30 1.88 -3.71
CA PHE A 65 -10.40 1.57 -2.79
C PHE A 65 -10.85 0.11 -2.90
N GLY A 66 -10.88 -0.44 -4.11
CA GLY A 66 -11.20 -1.85 -4.35
C GLY A 66 -10.21 -2.78 -3.67
N LEU A 67 -8.90 -2.56 -3.85
CA LEU A 67 -7.85 -3.36 -3.20
C LEU A 67 -7.89 -3.20 -1.67
N LYS A 68 -8.14 -1.99 -1.16
CA LYS A 68 -8.29 -1.77 0.28
C LYS A 68 -9.48 -2.54 0.87
N TYR A 69 -10.63 -2.52 0.18
CA TYR A 69 -11.82 -3.27 0.60
C TYR A 69 -11.58 -4.78 0.59
N ILE A 70 -10.96 -5.29 -0.48
CA ILE A 70 -10.62 -6.71 -0.62
C ILE A 70 -9.63 -7.12 0.48
N SER A 71 -8.58 -6.35 0.71
CA SER A 71 -7.59 -6.62 1.76
C SER A 71 -8.22 -6.71 3.14
N ASN A 72 -9.10 -5.78 3.49
CA ASN A 72 -9.78 -5.79 4.79
C ASN A 72 -10.72 -6.98 4.94
N THR A 73 -11.44 -7.33 3.88
CA THR A 73 -12.34 -8.49 3.87
C THR A 73 -11.55 -9.78 4.04
N TYR A 74 -10.48 -9.94 3.27
CA TYR A 74 -9.60 -11.11 3.36
C TYR A 74 -8.97 -11.21 4.75
N GLU A 75 -8.55 -10.07 5.33
CA GLU A 75 -8.01 -10.02 6.68
C GLU A 75 -9.00 -10.48 7.74
N SER A 76 -10.23 -10.01 7.67
CA SER A 76 -11.30 -10.45 8.57
C SER A 76 -11.59 -11.94 8.42
N SER A 77 -11.67 -12.44 7.18
CA SER A 77 -11.99 -13.84 6.89
C SER A 77 -10.93 -14.80 7.43
N TYR A 78 -9.64 -14.57 7.17
CA TYR A 78 -8.61 -15.48 7.67
C TYR A 78 -8.51 -15.43 9.20
N LYS A 79 -8.75 -14.26 9.82
CA LYS A 79 -8.79 -14.14 11.29
C LYS A 79 -9.91 -14.96 11.90
N ALA A 80 -11.11 -14.84 11.35
CA ALA A 80 -12.26 -15.63 11.78
C ALA A 80 -12.03 -17.14 11.56
N PHE A 81 -11.42 -17.51 10.44
CA PHE A 81 -11.10 -18.90 10.13
C PHE A 81 -10.09 -19.49 11.13
N ALA A 82 -8.99 -18.78 11.42
CA ALA A 82 -8.04 -19.20 12.43
C ALA A 82 -8.65 -19.23 13.85
N ALA A 83 -9.54 -18.30 14.18
CA ALA A 83 -10.26 -18.34 15.46
C ALA A 83 -11.13 -19.59 15.61
N LEU A 84 -11.72 -20.06 14.51
CA LEU A 84 -12.57 -21.26 14.49
C LEU A 84 -11.76 -22.56 14.50
N HIS A 85 -10.68 -22.62 13.71
CA HIS A 85 -9.96 -23.86 13.42
C HIS A 85 -8.61 -24.00 14.14
N ALA A 86 -8.00 -22.90 14.59
CA ALA A 86 -6.71 -22.89 15.28
C ALA A 86 -6.83 -22.56 16.78
N SER A 87 -8.05 -22.41 17.30
CA SER A 87 -8.35 -22.12 18.72
C SER A 87 -7.58 -20.92 19.29
N THR A 88 -7.28 -19.91 18.46
CA THR A 88 -6.52 -18.73 18.85
C THR A 88 -7.16 -17.44 18.35
N ASP A 89 -7.08 -16.38 19.15
CA ASP A 89 -7.56 -15.06 18.75
C ASP A 89 -6.43 -14.27 18.09
N LEU A 90 -6.60 -13.98 16.81
CA LEU A 90 -5.67 -13.16 16.02
C LEU A 90 -5.92 -11.65 16.17
N GLU A 91 -7.02 -11.26 16.83
CA GLU A 91 -7.36 -9.86 17.07
C GLU A 91 -6.27 -9.20 17.93
N ASN A 92 -5.80 -8.03 17.52
CA ASN A 92 -4.74 -7.27 18.20
C ASN A 92 -3.37 -7.97 18.33
N LYS A 93 -3.17 -9.13 17.69
CA LYS A 93 -1.86 -9.81 17.63
C LYS A 93 -0.97 -9.18 16.55
N PRO A 94 0.37 -9.22 16.70
CA PRO A 94 1.28 -8.69 15.70
C PRO A 94 1.20 -9.50 14.39
N PHE A 95 1.52 -8.86 13.25
CA PHE A 95 1.52 -9.54 11.95
C PHE A 95 2.41 -10.79 11.93
N GLN A 96 3.58 -10.74 12.57
CA GLN A 96 4.50 -11.88 12.63
C GLN A 96 3.86 -13.13 13.28
N TYR A 97 3.04 -12.94 14.31
CA TYR A 97 2.32 -14.04 14.96
C TYR A 97 1.36 -14.74 13.99
N ARG A 98 0.68 -13.97 13.14
CA ARG A 98 -0.24 -14.51 12.13
C ARG A 98 0.50 -15.32 11.06
N VAL A 99 1.71 -14.90 10.69
CA VAL A 99 2.59 -15.66 9.81
C VAL A 99 3.03 -16.96 10.47
N ASP A 100 3.47 -16.90 11.73
CA ASP A 100 3.95 -18.08 12.45
C ASP A 100 2.82 -19.14 12.63
N ILE A 101 1.57 -18.73 12.86
CA ILE A 101 0.42 -19.65 12.91
C ILE A 101 0.20 -20.34 11.56
N GLY A 102 0.38 -19.62 10.45
CA GLY A 102 0.28 -20.18 9.11
C GLY A 102 1.34 -21.24 8.83
N ASP A 103 2.50 -21.17 9.48
CA ASP A 103 3.65 -22.05 9.22
C ASP A 103 3.61 -23.37 10.00
N TYR A 104 3.00 -23.41 11.20
CA TYR A 104 3.03 -24.58 12.10
C TYR A 104 1.63 -25.02 12.55
N ASN A 105 1.39 -26.33 12.70
CA ASN A 105 0.08 -26.83 13.13
C ASN A 105 -0.17 -26.55 14.61
N THR A 106 0.88 -26.53 15.43
CA THR A 106 0.77 -26.31 16.87
C THR A 106 1.83 -25.34 17.39
N TYR A 107 1.52 -24.73 18.53
CA TYR A 107 2.46 -23.89 19.26
C TYR A 107 3.76 -24.62 19.65
N ASP A 108 3.67 -25.89 20.02
CA ASP A 108 4.82 -26.72 20.38
C ASP A 108 5.76 -26.97 19.18
N GLU A 109 5.19 -27.25 18.00
CA GLU A 109 5.97 -27.39 16.76
C GLU A 109 6.77 -26.13 16.44
N PHE A 110 6.14 -24.96 16.63
CA PHE A 110 6.79 -23.66 16.48
C PHE A 110 7.93 -23.48 17.48
N ILE A 111 7.67 -23.71 18.78
CA ILE A 111 8.68 -23.60 19.84
C ILE A 111 9.89 -24.49 19.53
N ASP A 112 9.64 -25.74 19.17
CA ASP A 112 10.70 -26.70 18.89
C ASP A 112 11.52 -26.28 17.66
N SER A 113 10.88 -25.71 16.64
CA SER A 113 11.57 -25.10 15.49
C SER A 113 12.46 -23.94 15.90
N LYS A 114 11.96 -23.00 16.72
CA LYS A 114 12.74 -21.86 17.21
C LYS A 114 13.90 -22.31 18.10
N ARG A 115 13.70 -23.30 18.97
CA ARG A 115 14.75 -23.89 19.82
C ARG A 115 15.85 -24.54 18.98
N ARG A 116 15.50 -25.35 17.97
CA ARG A 116 16.47 -25.96 17.04
C ARG A 116 17.33 -24.93 16.33
N ASN A 117 16.72 -23.81 15.94
CA ASN A 117 17.38 -22.72 15.24
C ASN A 117 18.09 -21.71 16.15
N ARG A 118 18.09 -21.93 17.48
CA ARG A 118 18.65 -21.01 18.49
C ARG A 118 18.02 -19.61 18.47
N GLN A 119 16.74 -19.54 18.13
CA GLN A 119 15.92 -18.32 18.05
C GLN A 119 14.94 -18.23 19.24
N THR A 120 15.42 -18.50 20.46
CA THR A 120 14.57 -18.58 21.64
C THR A 120 13.97 -17.23 22.05
N ASP A 121 14.59 -16.13 21.61
CA ASP A 121 14.12 -14.76 21.76
C ASP A 121 12.88 -14.43 20.92
N LEU A 122 12.60 -15.23 19.89
CA LEU A 122 11.44 -15.08 19.01
C LEU A 122 10.23 -15.93 19.44
N ILE A 123 10.33 -16.63 20.57
CA ILE A 123 9.24 -17.46 21.10
C ILE A 123 8.19 -16.54 21.74
N TRP A 124 6.92 -16.74 21.38
CA TRP A 124 5.81 -16.00 21.98
C TRP A 124 5.67 -16.34 23.47
N PRO A 125 5.08 -15.46 24.29
CA PRO A 125 4.92 -15.74 25.71
C PRO A 125 3.81 -16.77 25.97
N GLU A 126 4.12 -17.75 26.81
CA GLU A 126 3.15 -18.75 27.30
C GLU A 126 2.12 -18.13 28.26
N ASN A 127 0.92 -18.71 28.29
CA ASN A 127 -0.27 -18.36 29.06
C ASN A 127 -0.83 -16.95 28.81
N LEU A 128 -0.51 -16.34 27.65
CA LEU A 128 -1.02 -15.04 27.23
C LEU A 128 -1.94 -15.11 26.00
N GLY A 129 -2.44 -16.32 25.69
CA GLY A 129 -3.29 -16.58 24.52
C GLY A 129 -2.51 -16.43 23.22
N TYR A 130 -1.25 -16.86 23.21
CA TYR A 130 -0.43 -17.01 22.00
C TYR A 130 -0.34 -18.47 21.57
N GLU A 131 -0.86 -19.40 22.37
CA GLU A 131 -1.00 -20.80 22.03
C GLU A 131 -2.02 -20.96 20.92
N TRP A 132 -1.70 -21.79 19.93
CA TRP A 132 -2.64 -22.21 18.90
C TRP A 132 -2.51 -23.71 18.67
N GLN A 133 -3.60 -24.27 18.16
CA GLN A 133 -3.66 -25.65 17.71
C GLN A 133 -4.67 -25.74 16.58
N TRP A 134 -4.15 -25.97 15.37
CA TRP A 134 -4.97 -26.30 14.22
C TRP A 134 -5.64 -27.66 14.43
N ASP A 135 -6.93 -27.73 14.10
CA ASP A 135 -7.73 -28.95 14.11
C ASP A 135 -7.25 -29.98 13.06
N SER A 136 -6.74 -29.51 11.92
CA SER A 136 -6.11 -30.33 10.90
C SER A 136 -5.04 -29.55 10.11
N GLU A 137 -4.04 -30.28 9.61
CA GLU A 137 -3.05 -29.70 8.70
C GLU A 137 -3.69 -29.23 7.38
N SER A 138 -4.81 -29.83 6.98
CA SER A 138 -5.56 -29.40 5.79
C SER A 138 -6.09 -27.99 5.96
N ASN A 139 -6.72 -27.69 7.10
CA ASN A 139 -7.29 -26.37 7.36
C ASN A 139 -6.21 -25.29 7.45
N ARG A 140 -5.03 -25.60 8.01
CA ARG A 140 -3.91 -24.65 8.00
C ARG A 140 -3.43 -24.27 6.59
N LYS A 141 -3.54 -25.20 5.63
CA LYS A 141 -3.03 -25.03 4.25
C LYS A 141 -4.06 -24.44 3.27
N GLU A 142 -5.29 -24.22 3.70
CA GLU A 142 -6.36 -23.59 2.92
C GLU A 142 -6.11 -22.09 2.70
#